data_AF-A0A1B6Y9C6-F1
#
_entry.id   AF-A0A1B6Y9C6-F1
#
_cell.length_a   1.000
_cell.length_b   1.000
_cell.length_c   1.000
_cell.angle_alpha   90.00
_cell.angle_beta   90.00
_cell.angle_gamma   90.00
#
_symmetry.space_group_name_H-M   'P 1'
#
loop_
_entity.id
_entity.type
_entity.pdbx_description
1 polymer ?
#
loop_
_entity_poly.entity_id
_entity_poly.type
_entity_poly.pdbx_seq_one_letter_code
_entity_poly.pdbx_strand_id
1 'polypeptide(L)'
;MNAYIPSKEELKSLIEETIKPLLKEEIPSLIRNASKKQWVSPEELEEISGLTIRSQQHLRSEKRIPYHKEGRKVYYNMNEIEEYMRSNKIEVRTRS
;
A
#
# COMPACT_ATOMS: atom_id res chain seq x y z
N MET A 1 2.91 -42.31 -24.98
CA MET A 1 3.15 -41.05 -24.24
C MET A 1 4.39 -41.26 -23.41
N ASN A 2 5.46 -40.50 -23.67
CA ASN A 2 6.62 -40.47 -22.76
C ASN A 2 6.31 -39.46 -21.65
N ALA A 3 6.18 -39.93 -20.42
CA ALA A 3 6.13 -39.06 -19.26
C ALA A 3 7.56 -38.62 -18.95
N TYR A 4 7.84 -37.32 -19.03
CA TYR A 4 9.08 -36.75 -18.54
C TYR A 4 8.99 -36.64 -17.03
N ILE A 5 9.89 -37.32 -16.32
CA ILE A 5 10.01 -37.25 -14.86
C ILE A 5 11.32 -36.50 -14.58
N PRO A 6 11.25 -35.24 -14.13
CA PRO A 6 12.44 -34.47 -13.80
C PRO A 6 13.14 -35.07 -12.58
N SER A 7 14.46 -34.98 -12.57
CA SER A 7 15.27 -35.25 -11.39
C SER A 7 15.00 -34.22 -10.28
N LYS A 8 15.37 -34.58 -9.04
CA LYS A 8 15.26 -33.68 -7.89
C LYS A 8 16.09 -32.40 -8.12
N GLU A 9 17.24 -32.54 -8.76
CA GLU A 9 18.18 -31.47 -9.08
C GLU A 9 17.60 -30.51 -10.13
N GLU A 10 17.02 -31.03 -11.22
CA GLU A 10 16.35 -30.23 -12.25
C GLU A 10 15.12 -29.49 -11.69
N LEU A 11 14.33 -30.16 -10.85
CA LEU A 11 13.20 -29.52 -10.19
C LEU A 11 13.67 -28.39 -9.27
N LYS A 12 14.74 -28.60 -8.51
CA LYS A 12 15.30 -27.58 -7.62
C LYS A 12 15.84 -26.39 -8.41
N SER A 13 16.55 -26.60 -9.52
CA SER A 13 17.07 -25.49 -10.33
C SER A 13 15.93 -24.69 -10.95
N LEU A 14 14.90 -25.35 -11.46
CA LEU A 14 13.73 -24.70 -12.04
C LEU A 14 12.98 -23.84 -11.01
N ILE A 15 12.79 -24.38 -9.80
CA ILE A 15 12.17 -23.63 -8.70
C ILE A 15 13.04 -22.42 -8.32
N GLU A 16 14.36 -22.59 -8.22
CA GLU A 16 15.24 -21.46 -7.91
C GLU A 16 15.22 -20.38 -9.00
N GLU A 17 15.25 -20.77 -10.28
CA GLU A 17 15.22 -19.83 -11.41
C GLU A 17 13.91 -19.07 -11.53
N THR A 18 12.79 -19.69 -11.13
CA THR A 18 11.46 -19.06 -11.20
C THR A 18 11.14 -18.23 -9.95
N ILE A 19 11.47 -18.72 -8.76
CA ILE A 19 11.12 -18.05 -7.50
C ILE A 19 12.05 -16.89 -7.19
N LYS A 20 13.36 -16.98 -7.48
CA LYS A 20 14.32 -15.88 -7.21
C LYS A 20 13.89 -14.54 -7.83
N PRO A 21 13.54 -14.45 -9.13
CA PRO A 21 13.13 -13.18 -9.71
C PRO A 21 11.80 -12.68 -9.11
N LEU A 22 10.83 -13.58 -8.90
CA LEU A 22 9.54 -13.22 -8.31
C LEU A 22 9.69 -12.65 -6.89
N LEU A 23 10.51 -13.28 -6.06
CA LEU A 23 10.83 -12.72 -4.73
C LEU A 23 11.61 -11.42 -4.82
N LYS A 24 12.51 -11.26 -5.79
CA LYS A 24 13.30 -10.04 -5.96
C LYS A 24 12.43 -8.85 -6.35
N GLU A 25 11.32 -9.08 -7.05
CA GLU A 25 10.32 -8.07 -7.39
C GLU A 25 9.41 -7.73 -6.21
N GLU A 26 8.95 -8.75 -5.46
CA GLU A 26 7.96 -8.57 -4.39
C GLU A 26 8.55 -8.14 -3.04
N ILE A 27 9.74 -8.61 -2.66
CA ILE A 27 10.35 -8.28 -1.36
C ILE A 27 10.51 -6.78 -1.13
N PRO A 28 10.99 -5.97 -2.10
CA PRO A 28 11.11 -4.53 -1.91
C PRO A 28 9.77 -3.84 -1.61
N SER A 29 8.67 -4.30 -2.20
CA SER A 29 7.33 -3.73 -1.96
C SER A 29 6.86 -4.06 -0.55
N LEU A 30 7.06 -5.31 -0.11
CA LEU A 30 6.71 -5.79 1.22
C LEU A 30 7.49 -5.06 2.32
N ILE A 31 8.81 -4.88 2.15
CA ILE A 31 9.64 -4.15 3.12
C ILE A 31 9.21 -2.69 3.23
N ARG A 32 8.94 -2.01 2.10
CA ARG A 32 8.45 -0.62 2.10
C ARG A 32 7.11 -0.50 2.83
N ASN A 33 6.21 -1.46 2.67
CA ASN A 33 4.92 -1.43 3.35
C ASN A 33 5.03 -1.76 4.84
N ALA A 34 5.93 -2.68 5.21
CA ALA A 34 6.15 -3.06 6.61
C ALA A 34 6.88 -1.98 7.42
N SER A 35 7.71 -1.15 6.78
CA SER A 35 8.44 -0.06 7.46
C SER A 35 7.67 1.24 7.58
N LYS A 36 6.54 1.39 6.86
CA LYS A 36 5.68 2.57 6.99
C LYS A 36 5.03 2.59 8.37
N LYS A 37 5.10 3.74 9.03
CA LYS A 37 4.34 4.00 10.26
C LYS A 37 2.84 3.89 9.93
N GLN A 38 2.18 2.89 10.49
CA GLN A 38 0.77 2.61 10.18
C GLN A 38 -0.16 3.73 10.66
N TRP A 39 0.11 4.28 11.84
CA TRP A 39 -0.68 5.32 12.47
C TRP A 39 0.07 6.64 12.49
N VAL A 40 -0.47 7.63 11.80
CA VAL A 40 0.15 8.95 11.63
C VAL A 40 -0.68 10.06 12.26
N SER A 41 -0.01 11.09 12.77
CA SER A 41 -0.67 12.31 13.27
C SER A 41 -1.17 13.17 12.10
N PRO A 42 -1.98 14.22 12.36
CA PRO A 42 -2.40 15.17 11.34
C PRO A 42 -1.22 15.86 10.63
N GLU A 43 -0.17 16.20 11.38
CA GLU A 43 1.04 16.83 10.86
C GLU A 43 1.81 15.86 9.96
N GLU A 44 2.02 14.62 10.42
CA GLU A 44 2.67 13.57 9.63
C GLU A 44 1.87 13.26 8.35
N LEU A 45 0.54 13.22 8.44
CA LEU A 45 -0.31 12.99 7.26
C LEU A 45 -0.20 14.13 6.26
N GLU A 46 -0.11 15.38 6.72
CA GLU A 46 0.10 16.55 5.87
C GLU A 46 1.45 16.47 5.14
N GLU A 47 2.53 16.10 5.84
CA GLU A 47 3.84 15.90 5.25
C GLU A 47 3.86 14.80 4.17
N ILE A 48 3.14 13.69 4.42
CA ILE A 48 3.15 12.53 3.52
C ILE A 48 2.22 12.72 2.32
N SER A 49 1.01 13.23 2.55
CA SER A 49 -0.07 13.26 1.55
C SER A 49 -0.32 14.64 0.94
N GLY A 50 0.20 15.70 1.55
CA GLY A 50 -0.10 17.10 1.19
C GLY A 50 -1.50 17.56 1.63
N LEU A 51 -2.29 16.71 2.29
CA LEU A 51 -3.60 17.12 2.83
C LEU A 51 -3.39 17.99 4.06
N THR A 52 -3.68 19.29 3.94
CA THR A 52 -3.55 20.21 5.08
C THR A 52 -4.42 19.78 6.27
N ILE A 53 -4.00 20.10 7.49
CA ILE A 53 -4.79 19.81 8.71
C ILE A 53 -6.24 20.32 8.61
N ARG A 54 -6.47 21.47 7.95
CA ARG A 54 -7.82 22.01 7.70
C ARG A 54 -8.62 21.13 6.74
N SER A 55 -8.00 20.68 5.64
CA SER A 55 -8.64 19.74 4.70
C SER A 55 -8.97 18.43 5.39
N GLN A 56 -8.03 17.88 6.16
CA GLN A 56 -8.24 16.71 6.99
C GLN A 56 -9.44 16.87 7.94
N GLN A 57 -9.54 18.01 8.64
CA GLN A 57 -10.68 18.30 9.51
C GLN A 57 -12.00 18.34 8.76
N HIS A 58 -12.02 18.98 7.60
CA HIS A 58 -13.20 19.04 6.75
C HIS A 58 -13.63 17.64 6.29
N LEU A 59 -12.69 16.84 5.77
CA LEU A 59 -12.94 15.46 5.35
C LEU A 59 -13.44 14.57 6.50
N ARG A 60 -12.89 14.72 7.71
CA ARG A 60 -13.40 14.02 8.91
C ARG A 60 -14.82 14.47 9.27
N SER A 61 -15.09 15.78 9.21
CA SER A 61 -16.42 16.32 9.54
C SER A 61 -17.50 15.84 8.57
N GLU A 62 -17.14 15.66 7.30
CA GLU A 62 -18.00 15.08 6.27
C GLU A 62 -18.03 13.55 6.29
N LYS A 63 -17.33 12.90 7.24
CA LYS A 63 -17.19 11.44 7.34
C LYS A 63 -16.63 10.78 6.07
N ARG A 64 -15.79 11.50 5.32
CA ARG A 64 -15.18 11.02 4.08
C ARG A 64 -13.92 10.21 4.30
N ILE A 65 -13.14 10.55 5.34
CA ILE A 65 -11.95 9.81 5.74
C ILE A 65 -12.14 9.20 7.13
N PRO A 66 -11.73 7.93 7.33
CA PRO A 66 -11.69 7.33 8.66
C PRO A 66 -10.59 7.96 9.51
N TYR A 67 -10.80 7.97 10.82
CA TYR A 67 -9.84 8.48 11.80
C TYR A 67 -10.07 7.81 13.15
N HIS A 68 -8.99 7.66 13.91
CA HIS A 68 -9.05 7.28 15.32
C HIS A 68 -8.93 8.53 16.19
N LYS A 69 -9.72 8.62 17.25
CA LYS A 69 -9.70 9.75 18.18
C LYS A 69 -9.55 9.25 19.60
N GLU A 70 -8.51 9.74 20.27
CA GLU A 70 -8.25 9.47 21.68
C GLU A 70 -8.17 10.80 22.44
N GLY A 71 -9.25 11.12 23.17
CA GLY A 71 -9.39 12.42 23.84
C GLY A 71 -9.35 13.59 22.85
N ARG A 72 -8.29 14.39 22.91
CA ARG A 72 -8.04 15.54 22.01
C ARG A 72 -7.15 15.19 20.80
N LYS A 73 -6.53 14.02 20.80
CA LYS A 73 -5.62 13.60 19.73
C LYS A 73 -6.39 12.85 18.64
N VAL A 74 -5.91 13.00 17.41
CA VAL A 74 -6.45 12.32 16.22
C VAL A 74 -5.30 11.59 15.54
N TYR A 75 -5.59 10.40 15.04
CA TYR A 75 -4.65 9.57 14.29
C TYR A 75 -5.32 9.00 13.06
N TYR A 76 -4.51 8.71 12.05
CA TYR A 76 -4.93 8.16 10.78
C TYR A 76 -4.21 6.87 10.49
N ASN A 77 -4.95 5.85 10.06
CA ASN A 77 -4.34 4.68 9.47
C ASN A 77 -3.99 5.00 8.02
N MET A 78 -2.70 4.94 7.69
CA MET A 78 -2.22 5.33 6.36
C MET A 78 -2.84 4.48 5.25
N ASN A 79 -3.08 3.19 5.49
CA ASN A 79 -3.68 2.30 4.48
C ASN A 79 -5.11 2.73 4.13
N GLU A 80 -5.89 3.16 5.13
CA GLU A 80 -7.26 3.63 4.91
C GLU A 80 -7.28 4.96 4.16
N ILE A 81 -6.31 5.83 4.41
CA ILE A 81 -6.17 7.08 3.66
C ILE A 81 -5.76 6.81 2.20
N GLU A 82 -4.78 5.93 1.98
CA GLU A 82 -4.37 5.53 0.63
C GLU A 82 -5.54 4.90 -0.15
N GLU A 83 -6.36 4.08 0.52
CA GLU A 83 -7.57 3.50 -0.05
C GLU A 83 -8.61 4.57 -0.43
N TYR A 84 -8.88 5.52 0.48
CA TYR A 84 -9.74 6.66 0.18
C TYR A 84 -9.25 7.48 -1.01
N MET A 85 -7.95 7.76 -1.10
CA MET A 85 -7.37 8.50 -2.23
C MET A 85 -7.53 7.72 -3.54
N ARG A 86 -7.36 6.39 -3.49
CA ARG A 86 -7.54 5.52 -4.65
C ARG A 86 -9.00 5.46 -5.10
N SER A 87 -9.95 5.34 -4.18
CA SER A 87 -11.38 5.25 -4.50
C SER A 87 -11.96 6.56 -5.03
N ASN A 88 -11.36 7.70 -4.66
CA ASN A 88 -11.78 9.03 -5.11
C ASN A 88 -10.92 9.55 -6.28
N LYS A 89 -10.07 8.70 -6.87
CA LYS A 89 -9.25 9.08 -8.03
C LYS A 89 -10.16 9.32 -9.23
N ILE A 90 -10.14 10.55 -9.76
CA ILE A 90 -10.83 10.89 -11.00
C ILE A 90 -9.92 10.49 -12.16
N GLU A 91 -10.39 9.60 -13.04
CA GLU A 91 -9.65 9.23 -14.24
C GLU A 91 -9.59 10.39 -15.23
N VAL A 92 -8.37 10.76 -15.61
CA VAL A 92 -8.17 11.76 -16.66
C VAL A 92 -8.55 11.13 -17.98
N ARG A 93 -9.58 11.66 -18.65
CA ARG A 93 -9.90 11.28 -20.03
C ARG A 93 -8.79 11.79 -20.95
N THR A 94 -7.85 10.91 -21.30
CA THR A 94 -6.90 11.18 -22.39
C THR A 94 -7.70 11.21 -23.69
N ARG A 95 -7.77 12.37 -24.35
CA ARG A 95 -8.34 12.46 -25.71
C ARG A 95 -7.43 11.65 -26.63
N SER A 96 -7.95 10.53 -27.17
CA SER A 96 -7.37 9.81 -28.29
C SER A 96 -7.59 10.56 -29.59
#